data_AF-A0A5A9GCP6-F1
#
_entry.id   AF-A0A5A9GCP6-F1
#
_cell.length_a   1.000
_cell.length_b   1.000
_cell.length_c   1.000
_cell.angle_alpha   90.00
_cell.angle_beta   90.00
_cell.angle_gamma   90.00
#
_symmetry.space_group_name_H-M   'P 1'
#
loop_
_entity.id
_entity.type
_entity.pdbx_description
1 polymer ?
#
loop_
_entity_poly.entity_id
_entity_poly.type
_entity_poly.pdbx_seq_one_letter_code
_entity_poly.pdbx_strand_id
1 'polypeptide(L)' 'MKPAPSSIVVDEAGPQSFTLTVTFDGQRFDCGSYISRAAAMQAGRLFLQRKEGEAASGRTKRKPGKK' A
#
# COMPACT_ATOMS: atom_id res chain seq x y z
N MET A 1 12.84 -7.75 13.63
CA MET A 1 11.75 -6.75 13.63
C MET A 1 10.53 -7.44 13.05
N LYS A 2 9.46 -7.63 13.83
CA LYS A 2 8.19 -8.14 13.27
C LYS A 2 7.69 -7.08 12.27
N PRO A 3 7.34 -7.42 11.03
CA PRO A 3 6.70 -6.45 10.15
C PRO A 3 5.43 -5.98 10.87
N ALA A 4 5.25 -4.66 10.98
CA ALA A 4 3.99 -4.12 11.47
C ALA A 4 2.86 -4.69 10.60
N PRO A 5 1.73 -5.11 11.19
CA PRO A 5 0.67 -5.74 10.44
C PRO A 5 0.14 -4.76 9.40
N SER A 6 0.44 -5.02 8.13
CA SER A 6 -0.17 -4.33 7.01
C SER A 6 -1.50 -5.00 6.68
N SER A 7 -2.53 -4.19 6.43
CA SER A 7 -3.86 -4.68 6.10
C SER A 7 -4.41 -3.93 4.90
N ILE A 8 -5.08 -4.66 4.02
CA ILE A 8 -5.79 -4.11 2.87
C ILE A 8 -7.28 -4.37 3.11
N VAL A 9 -8.05 -3.30 3.16
CA VAL A 9 -9.51 -3.35 3.28
C VAL A 9 -10.10 -2.81 1.98
N VAL A 10 -11.00 -3.58 1.38
CA VAL A 10 -11.76 -3.17 0.19
C VAL A 10 -13.23 -3.27 0.53
N ASP A 11 -13.88 -2.12 0.59
CA ASP A 11 -15.32 -1.99 0.82
C ASP A 11 -16.05 -1.76 -0.50
N GLU A 12 -17.23 -2.36 -0.66
CA GLU A 12 -18.09 -2.12 -1.81
C GLU A 12 -19.02 -0.94 -1.50
N ALA A 13 -18.80 0.18 -2.18
CA ALA A 13 -19.56 1.41 -1.98
C ALA A 13 -20.77 1.52 -2.94
N GLY A 14 -20.88 0.61 -3.91
CA GLY A 14 -21.98 0.54 -4.86
C GLY A 14 -21.69 -0.40 -6.03
N PRO A 15 -22.61 -0.51 -7.01
CA PRO A 15 -22.43 -1.36 -8.17
C PRO A 15 -21.16 -0.95 -8.92
N GLN A 16 -20.17 -1.86 -8.97
CA GLN A 16 -18.86 -1.62 -9.60
C GLN A 16 -18.05 -0.47 -8.97
N SER A 17 -18.30 -0.13 -7.72
CA SER A 17 -17.55 0.89 -6.98
C SER A 17 -16.98 0.30 -5.69
N PHE A 18 -15.65 0.25 -5.61
CA PHE A 18 -14.92 -0.34 -4.50
C PHE A 18 -13.96 0.66 -3.90
N THR A 19 -14.09 0.97 -2.63
CA THR A 19 -13.18 1.86 -1.91
C THR A 19 -12.04 1.06 -1.29
N LEU A 20 -10.80 1.50 -1.53
CA LEU A 20 -9.61 0.88 -0.98
C LEU A 20 -9.06 1.69 0.19
N THR A 21 -8.87 1.02 1.31
CA THR A 21 -8.12 1.53 2.44
C THR A 21 -6.97 0.58 2.74
N VAL A 22 -5.77 1.13 2.89
CA VAL A 22 -4.59 0.38 3.31
C VAL A 22 -4.13 0.88 4.68
N THR A 23 -3.88 -0.04 5.60
CA THR A 23 -3.20 0.25 6.86
C THR A 23 -1.76 -0.23 6.77
N PHE A 24 -0.80 0.66 7.00
CA PHE A 24 0.63 0.36 7.02
C PHE A 24 1.28 1.04 8.23
N ASP A 25 2.00 0.27 9.05
CA ASP A 25 2.68 0.76 10.24
C ASP A 25 1.77 1.55 11.21
N GLY A 26 0.52 1.08 11.37
CA GLY A 26 -0.50 1.74 12.19
C GLY A 26 -1.11 3.00 11.56
N GLN A 27 -0.64 3.43 10.39
CA GLN A 27 -1.21 4.55 9.64
C GLN A 27 -2.23 4.05 8.62
N ARG A 28 -3.39 4.71 8.57
CA ARG A 28 -4.45 4.45 7.57
C ARG A 28 -4.26 5.37 6.37
N PHE A 29 -4.33 4.80 5.19
CA PHE A 29 -4.29 5.49 3.90
C PHE A 29 -5.55 5.15 3.12
N ASP A 30 -6.34 6.17 2.77
CA ASP A 30 -7.47 6.01 1.87
C ASP A 30 -6.98 6.22 0.43
N CYS A 31 -7.04 5.15 -0.37
CA CYS A 31 -6.50 5.11 -1.72
C CYS A 31 -7.55 5.43 -2.80
N GLY A 32 -8.76 5.82 -2.40
CA GLY A 32 -9.85 6.21 -3.29
C GLY A 32 -10.71 5.03 -3.78
N SER A 33 -11.43 5.26 -4.86
CA SER A 33 -12.41 4.33 -5.42
C SER A 33 -11.92 3.65 -6.70
N TYR A 34 -12.33 2.41 -6.90
CA TYR A 34 -11.91 1.52 -7.98
C TYR A 34 -13.13 0.89 -8.65
N ILE A 35 -13.01 0.61 -9.95
CA ILE A 35 -14.07 -0.01 -10.77
C ILE A 35 -14.28 -1.50 -10.47
N SER A 36 -13.31 -2.13 -9.81
CA SER A 36 -13.38 -3.55 -9.45
C SER A 36 -12.58 -3.86 -8.19
N ARG A 37 -13.03 -4.88 -7.45
CA ARG A 37 -12.30 -5.41 -6.29
C ARG A 37 -10.88 -5.86 -6.64
N ALA A 38 -10.69 -6.44 -7.83
CA ALA A 38 -9.38 -6.88 -8.29
C ALA A 38 -8.42 -5.68 -8.48
N ALA A 39 -8.90 -4.58 -9.08
CA ALA A 39 -8.10 -3.36 -9.23
C ALA A 39 -7.72 -2.75 -7.86
N ALA A 40 -8.66 -2.71 -6.91
CA ALA A 40 -8.39 -2.26 -5.55
C ALA A 40 -7.34 -3.14 -4.86
N MET A 41 -7.44 -4.46 -4.96
CA MET A 41 -6.47 -5.39 -4.37
C MET A 41 -5.07 -5.26 -4.99
N GLN A 42 -4.98 -5.10 -6.31
CA GLN A 42 -3.70 -4.87 -7.00
C GLN A 42 -3.06 -3.57 -6.54
N ALA A 43 -3.85 -2.49 -6.49
CA ALA A 43 -3.38 -1.19 -6.02
C ALA A 43 -2.93 -1.23 -4.54
N GLY A 44 -3.68 -1.91 -3.68
CA GLY A 44 -3.32 -2.10 -2.27
C GLY A 44 -1.99 -2.85 -2.10
N ARG A 45 -1.78 -3.92 -2.88
CA ARG A 45 -0.50 -4.67 -2.85
C ARG A 45 0.68 -3.82 -3.34
N LEU A 46 0.48 -3.06 -4.41
CA LEU A 46 1.49 -2.11 -4.93
C LEU A 46 1.80 -1.01 -3.90
N PHE A 47 0.78 -0.49 -3.21
CA PHE A 47 0.96 0.50 -2.15
C PHE A 47 1.84 -0.04 -1.02
N LEU A 48 1.54 -1.25 -0.54
CA LEU A 48 2.35 -1.91 0.50
C LEU A 48 3.78 -2.13 0.03
N GLN A 49 4.01 -2.66 -1.17
CA GLN A 49 5.37 -2.83 -1.71
C GLN A 49 6.14 -1.51 -1.77
N ARG A 50 5.49 -0.42 -2.19
CA ARG A 50 6.10 0.91 -2.24
C ARG A 50 6.41 1.43 -0.85
N LYS A 51 5.51 1.24 0.12
CA LYS A 51 5.70 1.66 1.51
C LYS A 51 6.76 0.85 2.25
N GLU A 52 6.81 -0.45 2.03
CA GLU A 52 7.90 -1.31 2.50
C GLU A 52 9.23 -0.91 1.88
N GLY A 53 9.24 -0.60 0.57
CA GLY A 53 10.41 -0.05 -0.11
C GLY A 53 10.84 1.31 0.43
N GLU A 54 9.91 2.21 0.75
CA GLU A 54 10.16 3.51 1.39
C GLU A 54 10.72 3.33 2.80
N ALA A 55 10.13 2.45 3.61
CA ALA A 55 10.57 2.15 4.97
C ALA A 55 11.94 1.46 4.99
N ALA A 56 12.19 0.54 4.06
CA ALA A 56 13.50 -0.10 3.89
C ALA A 56 14.54 0.89 3.36
N SER A 57 14.19 1.71 2.37
CA SER A 57 15.07 2.72 1.77
C SER A 57 15.36 3.89 2.71
N GLY A 58 14.43 4.25 3.60
CA GLY A 58 14.62 5.24 4.66
C GLY A 58 15.72 4.86 5.66
N ARG A 59 16.00 3.57 5.84
CA ARG A 59 17.15 3.07 6.62
C ARG A 59 18.42 2.90 5.78
N THR A 60 18.34 2.99 4.46
CA THR A 60 19.50 2.91 3.55
C THR A 60 19.56 4.14 2.64
N LYS A 61 19.80 5.30 3.26
CA LYS A 61 20.63 6.31 2.59
C LYS A 61 22.06 5.77 2.49
N ARG A 62 22.32 4.85 1.56
CA ARG A 62 23.66 4.66 1.01
C ARG A 62 23.66 5.24 -0.40
N LYS A 63 24.20 6.45 -0.46
CA LYS A 63 24.43 7.24 -1.68
C LYS A 63 25.65 6.64 -2.46
N PRO A 64 25.98 7.17 -3.64
CA PRO A 64 26.04 6.48 -4.92
C PRO A 64 27.48 6.11 -5.36
N GLY A 65 27.65 5.22 -6.33
CA GLY A 65 28.96 5.10 -6.99
C GLY A 65 29.17 3.89 -7.91
N LYS A 66 29.58 4.24 -9.15
CA LYS A 66 30.39 3.47 -10.12
C LYS A 66 29.76 2.23 -10.79
N LYS A 67 29.49 2.37 -12.09
CA LYS A 67 30.52 2.08 -13.11
C LYS A 67 30.59 3.20 -14.12
#